data_AF-A0A353WKP3-F1
#
_entry.id   AF-A0A353WKP3-F1
#
_cell.length_a   1.000
_cell.length_b   1.000
_cell.length_c   1.000
_cell.angle_alpha   90.00
_cell.angle_beta   90.00
_cell.angle_gamma   90.00
#
_symmetry.space_group_name_H-M   'P 1'
#
loop_
_entity.id
_entity.type
_entity.pdbx_description
1 polymer ?
#
loop_
_entity_poly.entity_id
_entity_poly.type
_entity_poly.pdbx_seq_one_letter_code
_entity_poly.pdbx_strand_id
1 'polypeptide(L)'
;MSDYYCIFAGGGVRGTAYLGVIKALEELGIDISGYAGSSVGSIFATLYAVGYTYEEISDVIFNTSFETFRDLYIPMGKDFGICKGEKLYFTLKKLIESKIYGEKFNPKGNEPVTFKDIKKDLVIIATNISYTTFKEYSKSTTPDVEIAYAIRASISIPGFFKPIWEDDECLVDGDVINNFPIWLFSKNLISSSSARILEFRLEGDRQGRKINSLLDYFSAILDTSYNISTDILTSTYGQNDQFDIVSIDAGKTQVIDFNIADEDKKWLIQSGYICTKKYFEINLSKKKKFMLDIYRKLEEHLEQFRLEVAKDKIKDSQVTLGTLSTCLSESEKFIHKKIYERILRARKLYLDNLSSIKFINVQFLRNKNSLMPRIERSLKHLKAHIEELEADLYDLSEYDDTPDNKETVRT
;
A
#
# COMPACT_ATOMS: atom_id res chain seq x y z
N MET A 1 -13.35 8.37 -9.75
CA MET A 1 -12.22 7.54 -9.29
C MET A 1 -12.03 7.69 -7.79
N SER A 2 -11.89 6.57 -7.08
CA SER A 2 -11.62 6.54 -5.64
C SER A 2 -10.28 7.19 -5.29
N ASP A 3 -10.21 7.88 -4.15
CA ASP A 3 -8.94 8.35 -3.56
C ASP A 3 -8.03 7.17 -3.19
N TYR A 4 -6.74 7.28 -3.49
CA TYR A 4 -5.73 6.29 -3.14
C TYR A 4 -4.74 6.78 -2.08
N TYR A 5 -4.30 5.89 -1.21
CA TYR A 5 -3.09 6.05 -0.41
C TYR A 5 -2.02 5.15 -1.01
N CYS A 6 -0.95 5.74 -1.55
CA CYS A 6 0.03 5.04 -2.36
C CYS A 6 1.21 4.56 -1.49
N ILE A 7 1.58 3.29 -1.63
CA ILE A 7 2.64 2.65 -0.84
C ILE A 7 3.70 2.11 -1.78
N PHE A 8 4.95 2.49 -1.55
CA PHE A 8 6.11 2.00 -2.28
C PHE A 8 6.95 1.08 -1.38
N ALA A 9 7.05 -0.20 -1.75
CA ALA A 9 7.90 -1.15 -1.06
C ALA A 9 9.40 -0.87 -1.28
N GLY A 10 10.26 -1.57 -0.54
CA GLY A 10 11.69 -1.60 -0.84
C GLY A 10 12.01 -2.49 -2.04
N GLY A 11 13.28 -2.49 -2.41
CA GLY A 11 13.74 -3.10 -3.66
C GLY A 11 15.12 -2.61 -4.14
N GLY A 12 15.79 -1.74 -3.37
CA GLY A 12 17.10 -1.21 -3.72
C GLY A 12 17.05 -0.44 -5.04
N VAL A 13 18.01 -0.68 -5.95
CA VAL A 13 18.10 0.08 -7.20
C VAL A 13 16.92 -0.16 -8.15
N ARG A 14 16.15 -1.24 -7.95
CA ARG A 14 14.90 -1.53 -8.68
C ARG A 14 13.84 -0.45 -8.48
N GLY A 15 13.93 0.34 -7.39
CA GLY A 15 13.06 1.50 -7.15
C GLY A 15 13.03 2.50 -8.29
N THR A 16 14.04 2.51 -9.17
CA THR A 16 14.01 3.25 -10.45
C THR A 16 12.73 3.02 -11.26
N ALA A 17 12.10 1.84 -11.15
CA ALA A 17 10.82 1.56 -11.79
C ALA A 17 9.65 2.43 -11.30
N TYR A 18 9.71 2.95 -10.07
CA TYR A 18 8.67 3.80 -9.50
C TYR A 18 8.51 5.14 -10.22
N LEU A 19 9.54 5.59 -10.95
CA LEU A 19 9.40 6.74 -11.84
C LEU A 19 8.37 6.47 -12.95
N GLY A 20 8.37 5.27 -13.53
CA GLY A 20 7.38 4.87 -14.54
C GLY A 20 5.99 4.63 -13.97
N VAL A 21 5.92 4.13 -12.73
CA VAL A 21 4.66 4.00 -11.98
C VAL A 21 3.96 5.34 -11.90
N ILE A 22 4.66 6.39 -11.46
CA ILE A 22 4.00 7.68 -11.25
C ILE A 22 3.63 8.33 -12.57
N LYS A 23 4.45 8.19 -13.61
CA LYS A 23 4.04 8.60 -14.95
C LYS A 23 2.70 7.98 -15.34
N ALA A 24 2.54 6.67 -15.11
CA ALA A 24 1.28 5.99 -15.40
C ALA A 24 0.13 6.51 -14.52
N LEU A 25 0.34 6.73 -13.23
CA LEU A 25 -0.68 7.26 -12.32
C LEU A 25 -1.13 8.68 -12.71
N GLU A 26 -0.20 9.55 -13.10
CA GLU A 26 -0.48 10.91 -13.57
C GLU A 26 -1.31 10.89 -14.86
N GLU A 27 -0.92 10.08 -15.85
CA GLU A 27 -1.67 9.93 -17.11
C GLU A 27 -3.04 9.29 -16.94
N LEU A 28 -3.21 8.42 -15.93
CA LEU A 28 -4.48 7.81 -15.57
C LEU A 28 -5.36 8.75 -14.73
N GLY A 29 -4.86 9.92 -14.32
CA GLY A 29 -5.59 10.85 -13.47
C GLY A 29 -5.92 10.29 -12.07
N ILE A 30 -5.06 9.43 -11.53
CA ILE A 30 -5.27 8.82 -10.21
C ILE A 30 -4.89 9.81 -9.10
N ASP A 31 -5.88 10.21 -8.31
CA ASP A 31 -5.68 11.08 -7.16
C ASP A 31 -5.06 10.33 -5.96
N ILE A 32 -3.90 10.82 -5.53
CA ILE A 32 -3.18 10.27 -4.38
C ILE A 32 -3.33 11.18 -3.16
N SER A 33 -4.01 10.69 -2.14
CA SER A 33 -4.25 11.37 -0.86
C SER A 33 -3.01 11.46 0.02
N GLY A 34 -2.15 10.44 -0.01
CA GLY A 34 -0.92 10.37 0.77
C GLY A 34 -0.01 9.25 0.29
N TYR A 35 1.23 9.26 0.79
CA TYR A 35 2.28 8.34 0.40
C TYR A 35 2.84 7.59 1.62
N ALA A 36 3.26 6.36 1.41
CA ALA A 36 4.11 5.64 2.35
C ALA A 36 5.23 4.93 1.61
N GLY A 37 6.33 4.67 2.32
CA GLY A 37 7.33 3.76 1.80
C GLY A 37 8.34 3.28 2.81
N SER A 38 9.06 2.26 2.37
CA SER A 38 10.16 1.64 3.11
C SER A 38 11.36 1.46 2.18
N SER A 39 12.58 1.58 2.71
CA SER A 39 13.81 1.52 1.93
C SER A 39 13.77 2.50 0.74
N VAL A 40 14.11 2.06 -0.47
CA VAL A 40 13.99 2.89 -1.69
C VAL A 40 12.58 3.45 -1.90
N GLY A 41 11.53 2.74 -1.48
CA GLY A 41 10.17 3.24 -1.56
C GLY A 41 9.94 4.50 -0.71
N SER A 42 10.64 4.64 0.42
CA SER A 42 10.58 5.87 1.23
C SER A 42 11.17 7.09 0.50
N ILE A 43 12.17 6.88 -0.37
CA ILE A 43 12.75 7.93 -1.21
C ILE A 43 11.69 8.42 -2.19
N PHE A 44 11.10 7.52 -2.98
CA PHE A 44 10.10 7.89 -3.98
C PHE A 44 8.85 8.47 -3.33
N ALA A 45 8.32 7.84 -2.28
CA ALA A 45 7.20 8.37 -1.49
C ALA A 45 7.46 9.83 -1.04
N THR A 46 8.68 10.11 -0.57
CA THR A 46 9.06 11.46 -0.14
C THR A 46 9.12 12.43 -1.32
N LEU A 47 9.82 12.08 -2.41
CA LEU A 47 9.97 12.97 -3.56
C LEU A 47 8.60 13.40 -4.10
N TYR A 48 7.65 12.47 -4.21
CA TYR A 48 6.29 12.81 -4.61
C TYR A 48 5.52 13.62 -3.56
N ALA A 49 5.65 13.27 -2.27
CA ALA A 49 4.99 14.01 -1.19
C ALA A 49 5.44 15.48 -1.10
N VAL A 50 6.71 15.78 -1.44
CA VAL A 50 7.24 17.15 -1.50
C VAL A 50 7.01 17.83 -2.86
N GLY A 51 6.37 17.13 -3.81
CA GLY A 51 5.89 17.69 -5.08
C GLY A 51 6.89 17.64 -6.23
N TYR A 52 7.85 16.71 -6.23
CA TYR A 52 8.67 16.46 -7.42
C TYR A 52 7.81 15.93 -8.58
N THR A 53 8.08 16.39 -9.80
CA THR A 53 7.45 15.88 -11.03
C THR A 53 8.22 14.68 -11.60
N TYR A 54 7.59 13.98 -12.55
CA TYR A 54 8.25 12.94 -13.34
C TYR A 54 9.59 13.43 -13.94
N GLU A 55 9.60 14.60 -14.59
CA GLU A 55 10.79 15.14 -15.25
C GLU A 55 11.91 15.42 -14.25
N GLU A 56 11.58 16.04 -13.12
CA GLU A 56 12.57 16.37 -12.09
C GLU A 56 13.19 15.11 -11.48
N ILE A 57 12.40 14.05 -11.23
CA ILE A 57 12.92 12.78 -10.71
C ILE A 57 13.73 12.04 -11.78
N SER A 58 13.28 12.08 -13.04
CA SER A 58 14.04 11.55 -14.17
C SER A 58 15.42 12.20 -14.25
N ASP A 59 15.48 13.52 -14.17
CA ASP A 59 16.75 14.25 -14.16
C ASP A 59 17.63 13.87 -12.97
N VAL A 60 17.05 13.68 -11.78
CA VAL A 60 17.79 13.20 -10.60
C VAL A 60 18.38 11.80 -10.85
N ILE A 61 17.60 10.86 -11.40
CA ILE A 61 18.03 9.47 -11.63
C ILE A 61 19.17 9.38 -12.65
N PHE A 62 19.08 10.13 -13.75
CA PHE A 62 20.09 10.07 -14.82
C PHE A 62 21.33 10.92 -14.53
N ASN A 63 21.22 11.99 -13.73
CA ASN A 63 22.37 12.82 -13.36
C ASN A 63 23.06 12.38 -12.06
N THR A 64 22.52 11.39 -11.34
CA THR A 64 23.12 10.87 -10.11
C THR A 64 23.84 9.55 -10.36
N SER A 65 25.15 9.53 -10.09
CA SER A 65 25.90 8.28 -10.06
C SER A 65 25.60 7.52 -8.75
N PHE A 66 24.84 6.43 -8.87
CA PHE A 66 24.47 5.58 -7.73
C PHE A 66 25.71 4.95 -7.06
N GLU A 67 26.79 4.73 -7.81
CA GLU A 67 28.04 4.21 -7.27
C GLU A 67 28.60 5.07 -6.15
N THR A 68 28.35 6.39 -6.20
CA THR A 68 28.83 7.33 -5.18
C THR A 68 28.25 7.02 -3.80
N PHE A 69 27.08 6.37 -3.71
CA PHE A 69 26.45 5.98 -2.46
C PHE A 69 27.16 4.82 -1.74
N ARG A 70 28.10 4.14 -2.42
CA ARG A 70 29.02 3.19 -1.79
C ARG A 70 30.16 3.92 -1.05
N ASP A 71 29.81 4.65 0.01
CA ASP A 71 30.77 5.33 0.89
C ASP A 71 31.44 4.35 1.87
N LEU A 72 32.29 3.51 1.29
CA LEU A 72 32.99 2.42 1.96
C LEU A 72 33.82 2.89 3.17
N TYR A 73 33.79 2.09 4.23
CA TYR A 73 34.67 2.23 5.38
C TYR A 73 34.92 0.86 6.03
N ILE A 74 35.80 0.79 7.03
CA ILE A 74 36.08 -0.46 7.77
C ILE A 74 35.07 -0.57 8.93
N PRO A 75 34.14 -1.55 8.90
CA PRO A 75 33.16 -1.71 9.98
C PRO A 75 33.85 -2.19 11.25
N MET A 76 33.51 -1.59 12.39
CA MET A 76 33.99 -2.01 13.71
C MET A 76 32.86 -1.98 14.74
N GLY A 77 32.81 -3.01 15.60
CA GLY A 77 31.86 -3.08 16.72
C GLY A 77 30.40 -3.28 16.30
N LYS A 78 29.49 -2.68 17.06
CA LYS A 78 28.03 -2.85 16.92
C LYS A 78 27.42 -2.16 15.69
N ASP A 79 28.17 -1.33 14.98
CA ASP A 79 27.69 -0.57 13.82
C ASP A 79 27.99 -1.27 12.48
N PHE A 80 27.82 -2.58 12.41
CA PHE A 80 28.25 -3.34 11.24
C PHE A 80 27.47 -2.96 9.97
N GLY A 81 28.18 -2.41 8.99
CA GLY A 81 27.72 -2.12 7.63
C GLY A 81 28.91 -1.65 6.80
N ILE A 82 29.04 -2.10 5.54
CA ILE A 82 30.21 -1.78 4.70
C ILE A 82 30.23 -0.34 4.17
N CYS A 83 29.07 0.32 4.13
CA CYS A 83 28.86 1.70 3.68
C CYS A 83 28.33 2.55 4.84
N LYS A 84 28.73 3.82 4.93
CA LYS A 84 28.25 4.75 5.96
C LYS A 84 26.83 5.25 5.69
N GLY A 85 26.44 5.38 4.43
CA GLY A 85 25.16 5.98 3.99
C GLY A 85 25.08 7.50 4.18
N GLU A 86 26.19 8.17 4.47
CA GLU A 86 26.26 9.63 4.65
C GLU A 86 26.04 10.36 3.32
N LYS A 87 26.67 9.88 2.25
CA LYS A 87 26.49 10.50 0.92
C LYS A 87 25.04 10.45 0.45
N LEU A 88 24.38 9.32 0.69
CA LEU A 88 22.97 9.15 0.33
C LEU A 88 22.09 10.08 1.17
N TYR A 89 22.32 10.16 2.49
CA TYR A 89 21.64 11.10 3.38
C TYR A 89 21.78 12.57 2.91
N PHE A 90 23.00 13.04 2.65
CA PHE A 90 23.23 14.43 2.24
C PHE A 90 22.65 14.74 0.86
N THR A 91 22.69 13.79 -0.08
CA THR A 91 22.03 13.95 -1.39
C THR A 91 20.52 14.09 -1.24
N LEU A 92 19.88 13.22 -0.46
CA LEU A 92 18.43 13.27 -0.22
C LEU A 92 18.02 14.55 0.53
N LYS A 93 18.78 14.93 1.56
CA LYS A 93 18.59 16.19 2.28
C LYS A 93 18.60 17.38 1.34
N LYS A 94 19.62 17.47 0.47
CA LYS A 94 19.74 18.54 -0.52
C LYS A 94 18.55 18.57 -1.48
N LEU A 95 18.10 17.42 -1.98
CA LEU A 95 16.94 17.34 -2.87
C LEU A 95 15.69 17.88 -2.17
N ILE A 96 15.34 17.31 -1.01
CA ILE A 96 14.16 17.69 -0.23
C ILE A 96 14.16 19.19 0.11
N GLU A 97 15.27 19.69 0.67
CA GLU A 97 15.41 21.10 1.03
C GLU A 97 15.33 22.02 -0.20
N SER A 98 15.98 21.66 -1.30
CA SER A 98 15.96 22.47 -2.53
C SER A 98 14.55 22.62 -3.09
N LYS A 99 13.74 21.57 -2.99
CA LYS A 99 12.35 21.59 -3.44
C LYS A 99 11.44 22.41 -2.52
N ILE A 100 11.60 22.26 -1.21
CA ILE A 100 10.75 22.92 -0.21
C ILE A 100 11.09 24.41 -0.06
N TYR A 101 12.37 24.76 0.00
CA TYR A 101 12.81 26.15 0.15
C TYR A 101 12.82 26.92 -1.17
N GLY A 102 12.91 26.23 -2.32
CA GLY A 102 12.93 26.85 -3.64
C GLY A 102 14.04 27.90 -3.76
N GLU A 103 13.68 29.13 -4.16
CA GLU A 103 14.62 30.26 -4.29
C GLU A 103 15.33 30.62 -2.97
N LYS A 104 14.79 30.25 -1.82
CA LYS A 104 15.38 30.52 -0.50
C LYS A 104 16.36 29.44 -0.05
N PHE A 105 16.57 28.39 -0.85
CA PHE A 105 17.45 27.29 -0.50
C PHE A 105 18.90 27.76 -0.28
N ASN A 106 19.42 27.54 0.93
CA ASN A 106 20.81 27.78 1.28
C ASN A 106 21.52 26.48 1.67
N PRO A 107 22.44 25.95 0.83
CA PRO A 107 23.11 24.68 1.08
C PRO A 107 24.01 24.68 2.34
N LYS A 108 24.20 25.82 3.02
CA LYS A 108 25.05 25.94 4.22
C LYS A 108 24.28 26.17 5.53
N GLY A 109 22.95 26.29 5.51
CA GLY A 109 22.24 26.71 6.73
C GLY A 109 20.72 26.73 6.69
N ASN A 110 20.09 25.88 5.88
CA ASN A 110 18.65 25.66 6.04
C ASN A 110 18.36 24.93 7.35
N GLU A 111 17.19 25.18 7.91
CA GLU A 111 16.63 24.25 8.89
C GLU A 111 16.32 22.91 8.21
N PRO A 112 16.42 21.78 8.91
CA PRO A 112 16.00 20.50 8.34
C PRO A 112 14.51 20.51 8.02
N VAL A 113 14.13 20.00 6.84
CA VAL A 113 12.72 19.78 6.50
C VAL A 113 12.18 18.59 7.29
N THR A 114 11.07 18.82 8.00
CA THR A 114 10.43 17.85 8.89
C THR A 114 9.03 17.45 8.40
N PHE A 115 8.44 16.42 9.00
CA PHE A 115 7.10 15.92 8.60
C PHE A 115 5.97 16.95 8.76
N LYS A 116 6.09 17.93 9.66
CA LYS A 116 5.10 19.00 9.79
C LYS A 116 5.15 20.02 8.65
N ASP A 117 6.28 20.14 7.95
CA ASP A 117 6.53 21.16 6.93
C ASP A 117 5.89 20.82 5.57
N ILE A 118 5.57 19.54 5.34
CA ILE A 118 4.98 19.05 4.09
C ILE A 118 3.44 19.00 4.16
N LYS A 119 2.81 19.17 2.99
CA LYS A 119 1.35 19.20 2.86
C LYS A 119 0.72 17.82 2.71
N LYS A 120 1.31 16.96 1.87
CA LYS A 120 0.83 15.59 1.65
C LYS A 120 1.20 14.73 2.85
N ASP A 121 0.31 13.80 3.20
CA ASP A 121 0.62 12.81 4.23
C ASP A 121 1.75 11.89 3.73
N LEU A 122 2.74 11.67 4.59
CA LEU A 122 3.89 10.83 4.33
C LEU A 122 4.14 9.94 5.54
N VAL A 123 4.31 8.64 5.27
CA VAL A 123 4.70 7.64 6.26
C VAL A 123 5.98 6.95 5.80
N ILE A 124 7.00 6.95 6.65
CA ILE A 124 8.24 6.21 6.42
C ILE A 124 8.39 5.15 7.52
N ILE A 125 8.70 3.92 7.12
CA ILE A 125 8.89 2.81 8.06
C ILE A 125 10.36 2.43 8.16
N ALA A 126 10.86 2.30 9.38
CA ALA A 126 12.12 1.62 9.69
C ALA A 126 11.87 0.44 10.63
N THR A 127 12.81 -0.49 10.71
CA THR A 127 12.73 -1.64 11.62
C THR A 127 13.54 -1.35 12.88
N ASN A 128 12.92 -1.48 14.05
CA ASN A 128 13.60 -1.40 15.33
C ASN A 128 13.94 -2.80 15.83
N ILE A 129 15.19 -3.19 15.64
CA ILE A 129 15.67 -4.54 16.01
C ILE A 129 16.03 -4.66 17.49
N SER A 130 16.20 -3.55 18.21
CA SER A 130 16.36 -3.59 19.68
C SER A 130 15.08 -4.08 20.37
N TYR A 131 13.91 -3.72 19.84
CA TYR A 131 12.61 -4.04 20.42
C TYR A 131 11.74 -4.98 19.57
N THR A 132 12.28 -5.53 18.48
CA THR A 132 11.54 -6.43 17.58
C THR A 132 10.24 -5.82 17.06
N THR A 133 10.27 -4.53 16.72
CA THR A 133 9.11 -3.75 16.29
C THR A 133 9.45 -2.88 15.08
N PHE A 134 8.49 -2.11 14.59
CA PHE A 134 8.69 -1.07 13.59
C PHE A 134 8.72 0.32 14.24
N LYS A 135 9.35 1.27 13.54
CA LYS A 135 9.31 2.69 13.84
C LYS A 135 8.59 3.40 12.69
N GLU A 136 7.46 4.01 13.00
CA GLU A 136 6.74 4.88 12.06
C GLU A 136 7.22 6.33 12.21
N TYR A 137 7.69 6.91 11.11
CA TYR A 137 7.90 8.33 10.99
C TYR A 137 6.78 8.95 10.16
N SER A 138 6.05 9.89 10.77
CA SER A 138 4.97 10.61 10.11
C SER A 138 4.65 11.91 10.83
N LYS A 139 3.78 12.72 10.23
CA LYS A 139 3.25 13.93 10.89
C LYS A 139 2.48 13.63 12.17
N SER A 140 1.94 12.41 12.30
CA SER A 140 1.16 11.99 13.47
C SER A 140 2.01 11.45 14.62
N THR A 141 3.17 10.84 14.32
CA THR A 141 4.03 10.20 15.32
C THR A 141 5.30 10.99 15.62
N THR A 142 5.89 11.63 14.60
CA THR A 142 7.20 12.29 14.67
C THR A 142 7.21 13.59 13.84
N PRO A 143 6.32 14.57 14.13
CA PRO A 143 6.16 15.77 13.30
C PRO A 143 7.44 16.59 13.14
N ASP A 144 8.30 16.61 14.16
CA ASP A 144 9.54 17.42 14.20
C ASP A 144 10.79 16.67 13.73
N VAL A 145 10.66 15.40 13.31
CA VAL A 145 11.81 14.62 12.81
C VAL A 145 12.12 15.01 11.36
N GLU A 146 13.41 15.17 11.05
CA GLU A 146 13.90 15.42 9.69
C GLU A 146 13.55 14.26 8.75
N ILE A 147 12.95 14.57 7.60
CA ILE A 147 12.52 13.55 6.63
C ILE A 147 13.72 12.80 6.05
N ALA A 148 14.80 13.49 5.70
CA ALA A 148 16.02 12.85 5.18
C ALA A 148 16.65 11.87 6.18
N TYR A 149 16.55 12.17 7.48
CA TYR A 149 16.99 11.27 8.55
C TYR A 149 16.10 10.03 8.65
N ALA A 150 14.77 10.20 8.59
CA ALA A 150 13.84 9.07 8.57
C ALA A 150 14.05 8.15 7.36
N ILE A 151 14.29 8.72 6.17
CA ILE A 151 14.68 7.93 4.98
C ILE A 151 15.99 7.19 5.26
N ARG A 152 17.00 7.87 5.82
CA ARG A 152 18.30 7.26 6.14
C ARG A 152 18.14 6.08 7.10
N ALA A 153 17.28 6.16 8.11
CA ALA A 153 16.95 5.02 8.96
C ALA A 153 16.31 3.88 8.15
N SER A 154 15.30 4.21 7.33
CA SER A 154 14.53 3.27 6.51
C SER A 154 15.34 2.54 5.42
N ILE A 155 16.47 3.08 4.97
CA ILE A 155 17.36 2.45 3.95
C ILE A 155 18.60 1.76 4.57
N SER A 156 18.64 1.57 5.90
CA SER A 156 19.80 1.01 6.60
C SER A 156 19.92 -0.50 6.43
N ILE A 157 20.13 -0.98 5.20
CA ILE A 157 20.17 -2.42 4.87
C ILE A 157 21.21 -3.12 5.76
N PRO A 158 20.81 -4.10 6.60
CA PRO A 158 21.74 -4.77 7.52
C PRO A 158 22.96 -5.35 6.80
N GLY A 159 24.15 -5.03 7.31
CA GLY A 159 25.43 -5.46 6.74
C GLY A 159 25.89 -4.65 5.51
N PHE A 160 24.99 -3.94 4.83
CA PHE A 160 25.36 -3.04 3.74
C PHE A 160 25.53 -1.60 4.21
N PHE A 161 24.51 -0.98 4.79
CA PHE A 161 24.61 0.35 5.39
C PHE A 161 24.70 0.27 6.91
N LYS A 162 25.42 1.22 7.53
CA LYS A 162 25.40 1.36 9.00
C LYS A 162 23.95 1.50 9.52
N PRO A 163 23.59 0.85 10.64
CA PRO A 163 22.33 1.13 11.31
C PRO A 163 22.29 2.58 11.79
N ILE A 164 21.07 3.07 12.06
CA ILE A 164 20.85 4.32 12.78
C ILE A 164 20.56 3.99 14.23
N TRP A 165 21.21 4.71 15.15
CA TRP A 165 20.95 4.61 16.57
C TRP A 165 20.15 5.84 17.01
N GLU A 166 18.94 5.60 17.50
CA GLU A 166 18.13 6.59 18.23
C GLU A 166 18.21 6.23 19.71
N ASP A 167 18.90 7.04 20.51
CA ASP A 167 19.27 6.69 21.88
C ASP A 167 20.00 5.32 21.92
N ASP A 168 19.38 4.30 22.53
CA ASP A 168 19.88 2.91 22.57
C ASP A 168 19.12 1.96 21.61
N GLU A 169 18.26 2.50 20.76
CA GLU A 169 17.46 1.74 19.79
C GLU A 169 18.21 1.61 18.46
N CYS A 170 18.41 0.37 18.01
CA CYS A 170 19.05 0.08 16.74
C CYS A 170 17.98 -0.01 15.64
N LEU A 171 18.04 0.94 14.71
CA LEU A 171 17.16 1.04 13.56
C LEU A 171 17.88 0.58 12.30
N VAL A 172 17.22 -0.31 11.58
CA VAL A 172 17.66 -0.84 10.29
C VAL A 172 16.59 -0.64 9.23
N ASP A 173 16.90 -1.05 8.00
CA ASP A 173 15.98 -0.96 6.87
C ASP A 173 14.57 -1.47 7.23
N GLY A 174 13.55 -0.70 6.84
CA GLY A 174 12.16 -1.07 7.09
C GLY A 174 11.77 -2.39 6.40
N ASP A 175 12.56 -2.82 5.42
CA ASP A 175 12.28 -4.01 4.65
C ASP A 175 12.69 -5.33 5.29
N VAL A 176 13.45 -5.27 6.39
CA VAL A 176 13.73 -6.45 7.23
C VAL A 176 12.42 -7.11 7.72
N ILE A 177 11.36 -6.31 7.85
CA ILE A 177 10.01 -6.76 8.21
C ILE A 177 8.98 -6.57 7.08
N ASN A 178 9.36 -6.20 5.84
CA ASN A 178 8.40 -5.96 4.74
C ASN A 178 7.67 -7.22 4.26
N ASN A 179 7.87 -8.35 4.94
CA ASN A 179 7.07 -9.55 4.72
C ASN A 179 5.60 -9.37 5.10
N PHE A 180 5.27 -8.22 5.70
CA PHE A 180 3.93 -7.84 6.08
C PHE A 180 3.49 -6.53 5.42
N PRO A 181 2.18 -6.35 5.19
CA PRO A 181 1.70 -5.14 4.57
C PRO A 181 1.90 -3.90 5.44
N ILE A 182 2.51 -2.84 4.88
CA ILE A 182 2.86 -1.61 5.61
C ILE A 182 1.64 -0.96 6.27
N TRP A 183 0.47 -1.07 5.63
CA TRP A 183 -0.78 -0.50 6.15
C TRP A 183 -1.26 -1.11 7.47
N LEU A 184 -0.83 -2.33 7.82
CA LEU A 184 -1.14 -2.92 9.13
C LEU A 184 -0.41 -2.22 10.28
N PHE A 185 0.68 -1.51 9.98
CA PHE A 185 1.56 -0.91 10.96
C PHE A 185 1.18 0.54 11.26
N SER A 186 0.72 1.31 10.26
CA SER A 186 0.27 2.68 10.49
C SER A 186 -1.20 2.75 10.88
N LYS A 187 -1.45 2.81 12.19
CA LYS A 187 -2.80 2.90 12.78
C LYS A 187 -3.45 4.27 12.60
N ASN A 188 -2.66 5.32 12.41
CA ASN A 188 -3.13 6.71 12.48
C ASN A 188 -3.42 7.33 11.12
N LEU A 189 -2.59 7.09 10.10
CA LEU A 189 -2.74 7.72 8.78
C LEU A 189 -3.29 6.74 7.76
N ILE A 190 -2.69 5.54 7.68
CA ILE A 190 -3.10 4.56 6.66
C ILE A 190 -4.38 3.83 7.08
N SER A 191 -4.46 3.34 8.32
CA SER A 191 -5.64 2.62 8.81
C SER A 191 -6.87 3.49 9.06
N SER A 192 -6.70 4.81 9.22
CA SER A 192 -7.82 5.73 9.45
C SER A 192 -8.39 6.29 8.14
N SER A 193 -7.61 6.21 7.05
CA SER A 193 -8.00 6.72 5.74
C SER A 193 -9.24 6.01 5.19
N SER A 194 -10.11 6.77 4.52
CA SER A 194 -11.16 6.20 3.68
C SER A 194 -10.66 5.83 2.29
N ALA A 195 -9.43 6.21 1.94
CA ALA A 195 -8.81 5.91 0.66
C ALA A 195 -8.54 4.41 0.51
N ARG A 196 -8.56 3.95 -0.74
CA ARG A 196 -8.07 2.62 -1.10
C ARG A 196 -6.56 2.59 -0.95
N ILE A 197 -6.00 1.46 -0.52
CA ILE A 197 -4.55 1.30 -0.46
C ILE A 197 -4.06 0.79 -1.81
N LEU A 198 -3.05 1.44 -2.38
CA LEU A 198 -2.38 1.01 -3.60
C LEU A 198 -0.91 0.76 -3.29
N GLU A 199 -0.50 -0.50 -3.27
CA GLU A 199 0.88 -0.89 -2.97
C GLU A 199 1.62 -1.38 -4.21
N PHE A 200 2.81 -0.81 -4.45
CA PHE A 200 3.72 -1.21 -5.51
C PHE A 200 4.88 -2.03 -4.95
N ARG A 201 5.06 -3.24 -5.48
CA ARG A 201 6.08 -4.21 -5.09
C ARG A 201 7.05 -4.48 -6.24
N LEU A 202 8.33 -4.67 -5.94
CA LEU A 202 9.41 -4.80 -6.92
C LEU A 202 9.96 -6.23 -6.93
N GLU A 203 9.60 -7.00 -7.96
CA GLU A 203 9.89 -8.43 -8.01
C GLU A 203 11.01 -8.77 -8.99
N GLY A 204 12.00 -9.52 -8.51
CA GLY A 204 13.06 -10.07 -9.36
C GLY A 204 12.62 -11.32 -10.10
N ASP A 205 13.43 -11.71 -11.09
CA ASP A 205 13.23 -12.99 -11.76
C ASP A 205 13.33 -14.18 -10.78
N ARG A 206 12.56 -15.22 -11.07
CA ARG A 206 12.54 -16.48 -10.28
C ARG A 206 13.40 -17.57 -10.90
N GLN A 207 14.28 -17.19 -11.82
CA GLN A 207 15.21 -18.14 -12.41
C GLN A 207 16.35 -18.40 -11.43
N GLY A 208 16.87 -19.63 -11.46
CA GLY A 208 18.02 -19.99 -10.62
C GLY A 208 19.21 -19.07 -10.93
N ARG A 209 19.80 -18.49 -9.88
CA ARG A 209 20.96 -17.61 -9.98
C ARG A 209 22.19 -18.19 -9.30
N LYS A 210 23.37 -17.78 -9.78
CA LYS A 210 24.64 -18.09 -9.12
C LYS A 210 24.93 -17.04 -8.05
N ILE A 211 25.42 -17.47 -6.89
CA ILE A 211 25.84 -16.60 -5.80
C ILE A 211 27.36 -16.67 -5.73
N ASN A 212 28.05 -15.69 -6.31
CA ASN A 212 29.50 -15.72 -6.47
C ASN A 212 30.22 -14.67 -5.61
N SER A 213 29.49 -13.66 -5.12
CA SER A 213 30.03 -12.57 -4.32
C SER A 213 29.18 -12.32 -3.07
N LEU A 214 29.74 -11.54 -2.14
CA LEU A 214 29.03 -11.09 -0.95
C LEU A 214 27.79 -10.25 -1.31
N LEU A 215 27.88 -9.42 -2.35
CA LEU A 215 26.75 -8.61 -2.82
C LEU A 215 25.66 -9.46 -3.49
N ASP A 216 26.05 -10.51 -4.22
CA ASP A 216 25.08 -11.49 -4.76
C ASP A 216 24.35 -12.20 -3.63
N TYR A 217 25.06 -12.56 -2.56
CA TYR A 217 24.47 -13.24 -1.40
C TYR A 217 23.43 -12.36 -0.70
N PHE A 218 23.76 -11.10 -0.39
CA PHE A 218 22.81 -10.15 0.19
C PHE A 218 21.63 -9.87 -0.74
N SER A 219 21.90 -9.65 -2.03
CA SER A 219 20.82 -9.45 -3.03
C SER A 219 19.90 -10.66 -3.13
N ALA A 220 20.44 -11.88 -3.07
CA ALA A 220 19.64 -13.10 -3.13
C ALA A 220 18.74 -13.28 -1.90
N ILE A 221 19.22 -12.93 -0.70
CA ILE A 221 18.39 -12.95 0.53
C ILE A 221 17.22 -11.98 0.40
N LEU A 222 17.51 -10.73 0.04
CA LEU A 222 16.48 -9.69 -0.09
C LEU A 222 15.44 -10.08 -1.15
N ASP A 223 15.91 -10.52 -2.32
CA ASP A 223 15.03 -10.88 -3.43
C ASP A 223 14.16 -12.11 -3.14
N THR A 224 14.69 -13.08 -2.38
CA THR A 224 13.90 -14.23 -1.89
C THR A 224 12.79 -13.75 -0.95
N SER A 225 13.12 -12.83 -0.03
CA SER A 225 12.15 -12.28 0.92
C SER A 225 11.04 -11.51 0.21
N TYR A 226 11.40 -10.66 -0.77
CA TYR A 226 10.44 -9.84 -1.53
C TYR A 226 9.48 -10.72 -2.32
N ASN A 227 10.00 -11.66 -3.12
CA ASN A 227 9.18 -12.57 -3.93
C ASN A 227 8.17 -13.38 -3.11
N ILE A 228 8.62 -14.00 -2.01
CA ILE A 228 7.74 -14.80 -1.15
C ILE A 228 6.66 -13.91 -0.50
N SER A 229 7.04 -12.72 -0.06
CA SER A 229 6.14 -11.80 0.61
C SER A 229 5.07 -11.26 -0.32
N THR A 230 5.44 -10.93 -1.55
CA THR A 230 4.50 -10.49 -2.58
C THR A 230 3.52 -11.60 -2.94
N ASP A 231 3.93 -12.87 -2.97
CA ASP A 231 3.01 -14.00 -3.17
C ASP A 231 1.99 -14.12 -2.03
N ILE A 232 2.46 -14.01 -0.78
CA ILE A 232 1.60 -14.09 0.41
C ILE A 232 0.61 -12.92 0.43
N LEU A 233 1.08 -11.70 0.15
CA LEU A 233 0.25 -10.50 0.11
C LEU A 233 -0.79 -10.58 -1.00
N THR A 234 -0.38 -10.94 -2.20
CA THR A 234 -1.28 -11.03 -3.37
C THR A 234 -2.32 -12.12 -3.17
N SER A 235 -1.93 -13.28 -2.64
CA SER A 235 -2.88 -14.37 -2.36
C SER A 235 -3.85 -14.06 -1.22
N THR A 236 -3.43 -13.26 -0.23
CA THR A 236 -4.25 -12.89 0.94
C THR A 236 -5.17 -11.71 0.65
N TYR A 237 -4.64 -10.66 0.02
CA TYR A 237 -5.30 -9.34 -0.11
C TYR A 237 -5.55 -8.91 -1.55
N GLY A 238 -5.01 -9.57 -2.57
CA GLY A 238 -5.12 -9.11 -3.96
C GLY A 238 -6.56 -9.02 -4.49
N GLN A 239 -7.46 -9.83 -3.94
CA GLN A 239 -8.90 -9.80 -4.23
C GLN A 239 -9.71 -8.98 -3.21
N ASN A 240 -9.07 -8.34 -2.24
CA ASN A 240 -9.76 -7.51 -1.26
C ASN A 240 -10.11 -6.15 -1.87
N ASP A 241 -11.30 -5.67 -1.57
CA ASP A 241 -11.81 -4.40 -2.06
C ASP A 241 -10.99 -3.20 -1.57
N GLN A 242 -10.40 -3.22 -0.37
CA GLN A 242 -9.67 -2.07 0.15
C GLN A 242 -8.21 -1.98 -0.33
N PHE A 243 -7.66 -3.06 -0.91
CA PHE A 243 -6.23 -3.19 -1.19
C PHE A 243 -5.97 -3.54 -2.65
N ASP A 244 -5.28 -2.67 -3.36
CA ASP A 244 -4.79 -2.88 -4.71
C ASP A 244 -3.27 -3.10 -4.64
N ILE A 245 -2.79 -4.22 -5.19
CA ILE A 245 -1.36 -4.60 -5.16
C ILE A 245 -0.88 -4.73 -6.61
N VAL A 246 0.15 -3.96 -6.95
CA VAL A 246 0.77 -3.95 -8.28
C VAL A 246 2.19 -4.46 -8.15
N SER A 247 2.41 -5.66 -8.69
CA SER A 247 3.74 -6.26 -8.81
C SER A 247 4.42 -5.73 -10.07
N ILE A 248 5.62 -5.17 -9.91
CA ILE A 248 6.45 -4.65 -10.99
C ILE A 248 7.57 -5.65 -11.26
N ASP A 249 7.74 -6.01 -12.54
CA ASP A 249 8.83 -6.89 -12.97
C ASP A 249 10.14 -6.11 -13.04
N ALA A 250 11.08 -6.43 -12.16
CA ALA A 250 12.43 -5.87 -12.16
C ALA A 250 13.45 -6.74 -12.92
N GLY A 251 13.00 -7.84 -13.52
CA GLY A 251 13.80 -8.73 -14.36
C GLY A 251 15.02 -9.27 -13.61
N LYS A 252 16.17 -9.19 -14.27
CA LYS A 252 17.46 -9.68 -13.75
C LYS A 252 18.20 -8.67 -12.87
N THR A 253 17.64 -7.47 -12.70
CA THR A 253 18.28 -6.39 -11.93
C THR A 253 18.47 -6.85 -10.50
N GLN A 254 19.70 -6.83 -9.98
CA GLN A 254 19.94 -7.16 -8.59
C GLN A 254 19.46 -6.02 -7.66
N VAL A 255 19.10 -6.36 -6.43
CA VAL A 255 18.64 -5.37 -5.44
C VAL A 255 19.77 -4.39 -5.09
N ILE A 256 21.00 -4.89 -4.94
CA ILE A 256 22.18 -4.11 -4.54
C ILE A 256 23.15 -3.97 -5.73
N ASP A 257 22.71 -3.29 -6.79
CA ASP A 257 23.54 -2.97 -7.97
C ASP A 257 23.66 -1.45 -8.20
N PHE A 258 24.55 -0.82 -7.46
CA PHE A 258 24.80 0.63 -7.56
C PHE A 258 25.54 1.04 -8.84
N ASN A 259 25.93 0.10 -9.72
CA ASN A 259 26.55 0.39 -11.02
C ASN A 259 25.60 0.05 -12.19
N ILE A 260 24.29 0.14 -11.94
CA ILE A 260 23.25 -0.09 -12.94
C ILE A 260 23.42 0.82 -14.17
N ALA A 261 23.38 0.21 -15.36
CA ALA A 261 23.51 0.92 -16.63
C ALA A 261 22.26 1.76 -16.93
N ASP A 262 22.40 2.81 -17.74
CA ASP A 262 21.28 3.68 -18.10
C ASP A 262 20.22 2.94 -18.93
N GLU A 263 20.62 1.94 -19.73
CA GLU A 263 19.70 1.05 -20.44
C GLU A 263 18.82 0.26 -19.46
N ASP A 264 19.39 -0.27 -18.39
CA ASP A 264 18.66 -1.02 -17.36
C ASP A 264 17.74 -0.10 -16.54
N LYS A 265 18.19 1.12 -16.23
CA LYS A 265 17.33 2.15 -15.62
C LYS A 265 16.11 2.45 -16.50
N LYS A 266 16.32 2.68 -17.81
CA LYS A 266 15.23 2.94 -18.76
C LYS A 266 14.28 1.76 -18.86
N TRP A 267 14.81 0.53 -18.87
CA TRP A 267 13.99 -0.67 -18.88
C TRP A 267 13.12 -0.79 -17.62
N LEU A 268 13.69 -0.53 -16.43
CA LEU A 268 12.94 -0.53 -15.16
C LEU A 268 11.81 0.50 -15.16
N ILE A 269 12.09 1.72 -15.61
CA ILE A 269 11.08 2.79 -15.75
C ILE A 269 9.95 2.30 -16.66
N GLN A 270 10.27 1.74 -17.82
CA GLN A 270 9.27 1.23 -18.75
C GLN A 270 8.46 0.08 -18.14
N SER A 271 9.10 -0.83 -17.41
CA SER A 271 8.42 -1.93 -16.72
C SER A 271 7.42 -1.41 -15.69
N GLY A 272 7.82 -0.47 -14.84
CA GLY A 272 6.94 0.17 -13.86
C GLY A 272 5.72 0.83 -14.50
N TYR A 273 5.92 1.52 -15.62
CA TYR A 273 4.84 2.12 -16.41
C TYR A 273 3.87 1.07 -16.96
N ILE A 274 4.38 0.04 -17.66
CA ILE A 274 3.57 -1.02 -18.30
C ILE A 274 2.77 -1.79 -17.25
N CYS A 275 3.42 -2.23 -16.16
CA CYS A 275 2.76 -3.00 -15.10
C CYS A 275 1.63 -2.19 -14.44
N THR A 276 1.83 -0.88 -14.25
CA THR A 276 0.82 0.01 -13.67
C THR A 276 -0.36 0.21 -14.61
N LYS A 277 -0.12 0.56 -15.89
CA LYS A 277 -1.18 0.70 -16.89
C LYS A 277 -2.01 -0.57 -17.01
N LYS A 278 -1.33 -1.71 -17.19
CA LYS A 278 -1.96 -3.04 -17.25
C LYS A 278 -2.84 -3.32 -16.04
N TYR A 279 -2.41 -2.95 -14.83
CA TYR A 279 -3.21 -3.17 -13.64
C TYR A 279 -4.53 -2.38 -13.71
N PHE A 280 -4.46 -1.08 -13.96
CA PHE A 280 -5.66 -0.22 -13.96
C PHE A 280 -6.59 -0.51 -15.13
N GLU A 281 -6.05 -0.76 -16.31
CA GLU A 281 -6.85 -0.98 -17.53
C GLU A 281 -7.46 -2.39 -17.56
N ILE A 282 -6.74 -3.42 -17.08
CA ILE A 282 -7.16 -4.82 -17.26
C ILE A 282 -7.47 -5.52 -15.94
N ASN A 283 -6.59 -5.44 -14.95
CA ASN A 283 -6.73 -6.25 -13.73
C ASN A 283 -7.78 -5.69 -12.78
N LEU A 284 -7.84 -4.36 -12.64
CA LEU A 284 -8.76 -3.68 -11.73
C LEU A 284 -10.22 -3.89 -12.14
N SER A 285 -10.52 -3.85 -13.44
CA SER A 285 -11.87 -4.09 -13.96
C SER A 285 -12.34 -5.52 -13.66
N LYS A 286 -11.48 -6.53 -13.84
CA LYS A 286 -11.78 -7.93 -13.48
C LYS A 286 -12.05 -8.10 -11.99
N LYS A 287 -11.23 -7.45 -11.16
CA LYS A 287 -11.38 -7.47 -9.70
C LYS A 287 -12.69 -6.81 -9.27
N LYS A 288 -13.01 -5.62 -9.79
CA LYS A 288 -14.25 -4.89 -9.45
C LYS A 288 -15.50 -5.66 -9.88
N LYS A 289 -15.49 -6.35 -11.04
CA LYS A 289 -16.59 -7.25 -11.45
C LYS A 289 -16.80 -8.39 -10.46
N PHE A 290 -15.71 -9.05 -10.05
CA PHE A 290 -15.77 -10.11 -9.03
C PHE A 290 -16.30 -9.60 -7.68
N MET A 291 -15.89 -8.40 -7.24
CA MET A 291 -16.42 -7.77 -6.01
C MET A 291 -17.90 -7.43 -6.11
N LEU A 292 -18.34 -6.91 -7.25
CA LEU A 292 -19.73 -6.53 -7.49
C LEU A 292 -20.68 -7.72 -7.32
N ASP A 293 -20.29 -8.91 -7.81
CA ASP A 293 -21.07 -10.14 -7.65
C ASP A 293 -21.23 -10.54 -6.17
N ILE A 294 -20.18 -10.34 -5.36
CA ILE A 294 -20.23 -10.60 -3.91
C ILE A 294 -21.17 -9.60 -3.23
N TYR A 295 -21.02 -8.31 -3.53
CA TYR A 295 -21.81 -7.27 -2.89
C TYR A 295 -23.30 -7.36 -3.24
N ARG A 296 -23.65 -7.68 -4.49
CA ARG A 296 -25.04 -7.89 -4.90
C ARG A 296 -25.70 -9.06 -4.18
N LYS A 297 -24.98 -10.17 -3.96
CA LYS A 297 -25.49 -11.29 -3.14
C LYS A 297 -25.74 -10.88 -1.70
N LEU A 298 -24.82 -10.10 -1.11
CA LEU A 298 -25.01 -9.56 0.24
C LEU A 298 -26.20 -8.60 0.31
N GLU A 299 -26.39 -7.78 -0.72
CA GLU A 299 -27.51 -6.84 -0.82
C GLU A 299 -28.84 -7.59 -0.90
N GLU A 300 -28.96 -8.58 -1.78
CA GLU A 300 -30.16 -9.40 -1.94
C GLU A 300 -30.58 -10.04 -0.60
N HIS A 301 -29.64 -10.70 0.09
CA HIS A 301 -29.91 -11.33 1.38
C HIS A 301 -30.23 -10.31 2.48
N LEU A 302 -29.56 -9.15 2.51
CA LEU A 302 -29.81 -8.12 3.51
C LEU A 302 -31.15 -7.41 3.30
N GLU A 303 -31.55 -7.17 2.04
CA GLU A 303 -32.86 -6.62 1.66
C GLU A 303 -33.98 -7.60 2.02
N GLN A 304 -33.81 -8.89 1.69
CA GLN A 304 -34.78 -9.93 2.05
C GLN A 304 -34.94 -10.02 3.58
N PHE A 305 -33.83 -10.03 4.31
CA PHE A 305 -33.85 -10.02 5.78
C PHE A 305 -34.58 -8.80 6.33
N ARG A 306 -34.33 -7.60 5.77
CA ARG A 306 -35.04 -6.37 6.15
C ARG A 306 -36.55 -6.51 5.95
N LEU A 307 -36.99 -7.03 4.80
CA LEU A 307 -38.41 -7.21 4.48
C LEU A 307 -39.11 -8.20 5.42
N GLU A 308 -38.44 -9.29 5.78
CA GLU A 308 -38.97 -10.30 6.71
C GLU A 308 -39.08 -9.77 8.14
N VAL A 309 -38.08 -9.03 8.62
CA VAL A 309 -38.14 -8.34 9.92
C VAL A 309 -39.26 -7.30 9.91
N ALA A 310 -39.43 -6.53 8.83
CA ALA A 310 -40.50 -5.56 8.71
C ALA A 310 -41.90 -6.20 8.78
N LYS A 311 -42.06 -7.40 8.22
CA LYS A 311 -43.33 -8.17 8.22
C LYS A 311 -43.51 -9.11 9.43
N ASP A 312 -42.61 -9.04 10.42
CA ASP A 312 -42.60 -9.92 11.61
C ASP A 312 -42.58 -11.42 11.28
N LYS A 313 -41.99 -11.77 10.12
CA LYS A 313 -41.75 -13.15 9.70
C LYS A 313 -40.51 -13.71 10.41
N ILE A 314 -40.62 -13.98 11.71
CA ILE A 314 -39.47 -14.30 12.56
C ILE A 314 -38.70 -15.53 12.06
N LYS A 315 -39.39 -16.64 11.76
CA LYS A 315 -38.74 -17.87 11.28
C LYS A 315 -38.00 -17.64 9.96
N ASP A 316 -38.65 -17.01 8.98
CA ASP A 316 -38.05 -16.70 7.69
C ASP A 316 -36.80 -15.81 7.88
N SER A 317 -36.92 -14.76 8.70
CA SER A 317 -35.80 -13.85 8.98
C SER A 317 -34.60 -14.53 9.64
N GLN A 318 -34.81 -15.59 10.44
CA GLN A 318 -33.70 -16.37 11.02
C GLN A 318 -32.98 -17.20 9.97
N VAL A 319 -33.72 -17.82 9.04
CA VAL A 319 -33.15 -18.58 7.93
C VAL A 319 -32.33 -17.66 7.05
N THR A 320 -32.90 -16.52 6.64
CA THR A 320 -32.20 -15.52 5.82
C THR A 320 -30.97 -14.95 6.54
N LEU A 321 -31.05 -14.71 7.85
CA LEU A 321 -29.90 -14.27 8.64
C LEU A 321 -28.78 -15.32 8.69
N GLY A 322 -29.15 -16.61 8.73
CA GLY A 322 -28.21 -17.73 8.62
C GLY A 322 -27.47 -17.71 7.28
N THR A 323 -28.21 -17.66 6.17
CA THR A 323 -27.64 -17.56 4.81
C THR A 323 -26.77 -16.32 4.64
N LEU A 324 -27.25 -15.15 5.09
CA LEU A 324 -26.48 -13.91 5.08
C LEU A 324 -25.18 -14.05 5.88
N SER A 325 -25.22 -14.73 7.03
CA SER A 325 -24.02 -14.95 7.86
C SER A 325 -23.01 -15.88 7.20
N THR A 326 -23.48 -16.92 6.51
CA THR A 326 -22.60 -17.81 5.72
C THR A 326 -21.93 -17.03 4.60
N CYS A 327 -22.72 -16.31 3.80
CA CYS A 327 -22.22 -15.48 2.70
C CYS A 327 -21.23 -14.43 3.20
N LEU A 328 -21.53 -13.78 4.33
CA LEU A 328 -20.65 -12.78 4.94
C LEU A 328 -19.31 -13.39 5.41
N SER A 329 -19.33 -14.62 5.96
CA SER A 329 -18.13 -15.30 6.43
C SER A 329 -17.24 -15.76 5.26
N GLU A 330 -17.86 -16.29 4.19
CA GLU A 330 -17.15 -16.65 2.95
C GLU A 330 -16.53 -15.43 2.26
N SER A 331 -17.16 -14.26 2.44
CA SER A 331 -16.78 -13.01 1.80
C SER A 331 -15.86 -12.12 2.64
N GLU A 332 -15.54 -12.49 3.88
CA GLU A 332 -14.84 -11.65 4.85
C GLU A 332 -13.52 -11.08 4.32
N LYS A 333 -12.74 -11.91 3.63
CA LYS A 333 -11.43 -11.51 3.08
C LYS A 333 -11.52 -10.63 1.84
N PHE A 334 -12.69 -10.49 1.25
CA PHE A 334 -12.89 -9.76 -0.01
C PHE A 334 -13.53 -8.39 0.22
N ILE A 335 -14.48 -8.29 1.13
CA ILE A 335 -15.30 -7.08 1.27
C ILE A 335 -14.66 -6.03 2.19
N HIS A 336 -15.11 -4.80 2.02
CA HIS A 336 -14.68 -3.65 2.79
C HIS A 336 -15.03 -3.83 4.28
N LYS A 337 -14.04 -3.67 5.17
CA LYS A 337 -14.17 -3.91 6.62
C LYS A 337 -15.35 -3.17 7.26
N LYS A 338 -15.54 -1.89 6.94
CA LYS A 338 -16.67 -1.08 7.44
C LYS A 338 -18.05 -1.66 7.06
N ILE A 339 -18.20 -2.26 5.87
CA ILE A 339 -19.45 -2.91 5.44
C ILE A 339 -19.65 -4.19 6.24
N TYR A 340 -18.62 -5.04 6.31
CA TYR A 340 -18.63 -6.28 7.11
C TYR A 340 -19.06 -6.03 8.56
N GLU A 341 -18.40 -5.08 9.25
CA GLU A 341 -18.72 -4.73 10.64
C GLU A 341 -20.12 -4.15 10.84
N ARG A 342 -20.69 -3.49 9.82
CA ARG A 342 -22.06 -2.94 9.89
C ARG A 342 -23.10 -4.05 9.82
N ILE A 343 -22.91 -5.01 8.91
CA ILE A 343 -23.78 -6.19 8.79
C ILE A 343 -23.69 -7.03 10.07
N LEU A 344 -22.47 -7.26 10.59
CA LEU A 344 -22.28 -7.95 11.87
C LEU A 344 -22.98 -7.27 13.05
N ARG A 345 -22.91 -5.93 13.13
CA ARG A 345 -23.61 -5.17 14.19
C ARG A 345 -25.13 -5.31 14.08
N ALA A 346 -25.68 -5.28 12.87
CA ALA A 346 -27.11 -5.51 12.63
C ALA A 346 -27.52 -6.94 13.03
N ARG A 347 -26.71 -7.95 12.67
CA ARG A 347 -26.90 -9.34 13.09
C ARG A 347 -26.93 -9.48 14.61
N LYS A 348 -25.92 -8.93 15.30
CA LYS A 348 -25.83 -8.99 16.76
C LYS A 348 -27.08 -8.36 17.41
N LEU A 349 -27.46 -7.17 16.95
CA LEU A 349 -28.63 -6.47 17.48
C LEU A 349 -29.93 -7.25 17.25
N TYR A 350 -30.09 -7.94 16.12
CA TYR A 350 -31.24 -8.81 15.88
C TYR A 350 -31.29 -9.96 16.91
N LEU A 351 -30.16 -10.66 17.11
CA LEU A 351 -30.07 -11.79 18.04
C LEU A 351 -30.33 -11.34 19.49
N ASP A 352 -29.80 -10.18 19.90
CA ASP A 352 -30.01 -9.61 21.23
C ASP A 352 -31.49 -9.25 21.47
N ASN A 353 -32.26 -8.98 20.42
CA ASN A 353 -33.67 -8.63 20.48
C ASN A 353 -34.63 -9.81 20.29
N LEU A 354 -34.12 -10.96 19.86
CA LEU A 354 -34.91 -12.15 19.65
C LEU A 354 -35.34 -12.74 21.00
N SER A 355 -36.63 -13.02 21.15
CA SER A 355 -37.21 -13.57 22.37
C SER A 355 -38.17 -14.69 22.06
N SER A 356 -38.32 -15.61 23.02
CA SER A 356 -39.21 -16.75 22.90
C SER A 356 -40.07 -16.91 24.14
N ILE A 357 -41.33 -17.29 23.92
CA ILE A 357 -42.24 -17.77 24.97
C ILE A 357 -42.25 -19.29 24.85
N LYS A 358 -41.44 -19.94 25.70
CA LYS A 358 -41.18 -21.39 25.61
C LYS A 358 -42.45 -22.24 25.68
N PHE A 359 -43.45 -21.83 26.47
CA PHE A 359 -44.68 -22.59 26.68
C PHE A 359 -45.59 -22.68 25.44
N ILE A 360 -45.60 -21.66 24.57
CA ILE A 360 -46.41 -21.62 23.35
C ILE A 360 -45.58 -21.69 22.07
N ASN A 361 -44.26 -21.89 22.20
CA ASN A 361 -43.29 -21.95 21.09
C ASN A 361 -43.39 -20.76 20.11
N VAL A 362 -43.66 -19.56 20.64
CA VAL A 362 -43.74 -18.31 19.87
C VAL A 362 -42.46 -17.52 20.05
N GLN A 363 -41.91 -17.00 18.94
CA GLN A 363 -40.77 -16.09 18.95
C GLN A 363 -41.18 -14.70 18.45
N PHE A 364 -40.55 -13.65 18.98
CA PHE A 364 -40.85 -12.26 18.65
C PHE A 364 -39.62 -11.35 18.91
N LEU A 365 -39.66 -10.13 18.37
CA LEU A 365 -38.59 -9.12 18.56
C LEU A 365 -39.02 -8.06 19.59
N ARG A 366 -38.19 -7.83 20.61
CA ARG A 366 -38.50 -6.88 21.70
C ARG A 366 -38.41 -5.40 21.29
N ASN A 367 -37.38 -5.01 20.52
CA ASN A 367 -37.13 -3.60 20.20
C ASN A 367 -36.87 -3.37 18.70
N LYS A 368 -37.91 -3.61 17.89
CA LYS A 368 -37.88 -3.42 16.43
C LYS A 368 -37.52 -1.99 16.01
N ASN A 369 -37.95 -0.99 16.79
CA ASN A 369 -37.68 0.44 16.54
C ASN A 369 -36.19 0.79 16.59
N SER A 370 -35.41 0.06 17.40
CA SER A 370 -33.94 0.23 17.45
C SER A 370 -33.21 -0.56 16.36
N LEU A 371 -33.78 -1.69 15.91
CA LEU A 371 -33.18 -2.63 14.97
C LEU A 371 -33.32 -2.18 13.52
N MET A 372 -34.55 -1.81 13.09
CA MET A 372 -34.84 -1.48 11.70
C MET A 372 -33.95 -0.36 11.15
N PRO A 373 -33.74 0.78 11.86
CA PRO A 373 -32.85 1.83 11.38
C PRO A 373 -31.40 1.39 11.20
N ARG A 374 -30.95 0.35 11.91
CA ARG A 374 -29.60 -0.20 11.75
C ARG A 374 -29.48 -1.07 10.51
N ILE A 375 -30.48 -1.90 10.25
CA ILE A 375 -30.55 -2.72 9.02
C ILE A 375 -30.62 -1.80 7.80
N GLU A 376 -31.52 -0.81 7.81
CA GLU A 376 -31.69 0.16 6.72
C GLU A 376 -30.43 0.98 6.47
N ARG A 377 -29.74 1.39 7.54
CA ARG A 377 -28.45 2.08 7.40
C ARG A 377 -27.40 1.17 6.77
N SER A 378 -27.28 -0.09 7.20
CA SER A 378 -26.32 -1.04 6.62
C SER A 378 -26.59 -1.25 5.13
N LEU A 379 -27.87 -1.44 4.76
CA LEU A 379 -28.31 -1.60 3.38
C LEU A 379 -28.03 -0.34 2.54
N LYS A 380 -28.31 0.86 3.07
CA LYS A 380 -28.01 2.12 2.38
C LYS A 380 -26.52 2.25 2.05
N HIS A 381 -25.63 1.92 2.99
CA HIS A 381 -24.19 1.99 2.75
C HIS A 381 -23.73 0.93 1.75
N LEU A 382 -24.29 -0.28 1.82
CA LEU A 382 -23.98 -1.35 0.87
C LEU A 382 -24.39 -0.96 -0.56
N LYS A 383 -25.60 -0.42 -0.74
CA LYS A 383 -26.09 0.08 -2.04
C LYS A 383 -25.22 1.20 -2.59
N ALA A 384 -24.88 2.20 -1.77
CA ALA A 384 -24.00 3.29 -2.20
C ALA A 384 -22.61 2.78 -2.65
N HIS A 385 -22.10 1.74 -1.99
CA HIS A 385 -20.82 1.10 -2.38
C HIS A 385 -20.94 0.32 -3.70
N ILE A 386 -22.06 -0.35 -3.93
CA ILE A 386 -22.36 -1.02 -5.19
C ILE A 386 -22.44 0.00 -6.33
N GLU A 387 -23.13 1.12 -6.12
CA GLU A 387 -23.22 2.22 -7.08
C GLU A 387 -21.83 2.80 -7.42
N GLU A 388 -20.94 2.97 -6.43
CA GLU A 388 -19.56 3.41 -6.65
C GLU A 388 -18.78 2.41 -7.53
N LEU A 389 -18.87 1.11 -7.23
CA LEU A 389 -18.20 0.06 -8.01
C LEU A 389 -18.74 -0.03 -9.45
N GLU A 390 -20.03 0.19 -9.65
CA GLU A 390 -20.66 0.21 -10.97
C GLU A 390 -20.20 1.42 -11.80
N ALA A 391 -20.14 2.60 -11.19
CA ALA A 391 -19.62 3.81 -11.84
C ALA A 391 -18.15 3.63 -12.24
N ASP A 392 -17.32 3.10 -11.33
CA ASP A 392 -15.92 2.82 -11.64
C ASP A 392 -15.74 1.81 -12.78
N LEU A 393 -16.62 0.80 -12.87
CA LEU A 393 -16.57 -0.18 -13.96
C LEU A 393 -16.99 0.42 -15.30
N TYR A 394 -17.92 1.37 -15.29
CA TYR A 394 -18.31 2.13 -16.47
C TYR A 394 -17.12 2.96 -16.98
N ASP A 395 -16.47 3.73 -16.10
CA ASP A 395 -15.30 4.53 -16.44
C ASP A 395 -14.16 3.65 -17.02
N LEU A 396 -13.91 2.49 -16.42
CA LEU A 396 -12.90 1.53 -16.90
C LEU A 396 -13.27 0.89 -18.25
N SER A 397 -14.54 0.81 -18.62
CA SER A 397 -14.98 0.26 -19.90
C SER A 397 -14.79 1.24 -21.07
N GLU A 398 -14.85 2.56 -20.81
CA GLU A 398 -14.55 3.58 -21.82
C GLU A 398 -13.06 3.56 -22.23
N TYR A 399 -12.16 3.14 -21.34
CA TYR A 399 -10.73 2.95 -21.65
C TYR A 399 -10.47 1.79 -22.63
N ASP A 400 -11.28 0.72 -22.58
CA ASP A 400 -11.11 -0.49 -23.40
C ASP A 400 -11.54 -0.27 -24.87
N ASP A 401 -12.34 0.77 -25.14
CA ASP A 401 -12.84 1.14 -26.48
C ASP A 401 -11.98 2.19 -27.22
N THR A 402 -10.83 2.59 -26.65
CA THR A 402 -9.88 3.47 -27.34
C THR A 402 -9.07 2.72 -28.42
N PRO A 403 -8.89 3.26 -29.64
CA PRO A 403 -8.25 2.56 -30.76
C PRO A 403 -6.80 2.07 -30.49
N ASP A 404 -6.06 2.77 -29.63
CA ASP A 404 -4.64 2.47 -29.33
C ASP A 404 -4.43 1.19 -28.50
N ASN A 405 -5.44 0.72 -27.75
CA ASN A 405 -5.32 -0.46 -26.87
C ASN A 405 -5.56 -1.80 -27.57
N LYS A 406 -5.99 -1.80 -28.85
CA LYS A 406 -6.18 -3.04 -29.62
C LYS A 406 -4.89 -3.57 -30.24
N GLU A 407 -3.81 -2.81 -30.27
CA GLU A 407 -2.53 -3.22 -30.87
C GLU A 407 -1.47 -3.71 -29.86
N THR A 408 -1.56 -3.37 -28.58
CA THR A 408 -0.53 -3.69 -27.56
C THR A 408 -0.64 -5.10 -26.93
N VAL A 409 -1.62 -5.92 -27.31
CA VAL A 409 -1.83 -7.28 -26.74
C VAL A 409 -1.28 -8.40 -27.63
N ARG A 410 -0.50 -8.08 -28.68
CA ARG A 410 0.23 -9.09 -29.45
C ARG A 410 1.74 -8.80 -29.47
N THR A 411 2.45 -9.29 -28.46
CA THR A 411 3.61 -10.21 -28.56
C THR A 411 4.21 -10.47 -27.18
#